data_AF-A0A2H1CMD3-F1
#
_entry.id   AF-A0A2H1CMD3-F1
#
_cell.length_a   1.000
_cell.length_b   1.000
_cell.length_c   1.000
_cell.angle_alpha   90.00
_cell.angle_beta   90.00
_cell.angle_gamma   90.00
#
_symmetry.space_group_name_H-M   'P 1'
#
loop_
_entity.id
_entity.type
_entity.pdbx_description
1 polymer ?
#
loop_
_entity_poly.entity_id
_entity_poly.type
_entity_poly.pdbx_seq_one_letter_code
_entity_poly.pdbx_strand_id
1 'polypeptide(L)'
;MGCIRVEKITAYLCDPLRKCLKDEDPYVRKTAAVCVAKLHDIDAQLVEDSGFLELLRDLLCDSNPMVVANAVAAISEILDTTVSDAARSLLAFDGPVINKLLTALNECTE
;
A
#
# COMPACT_ATOMS: atom_id res chain seq x y z
N MET A 1 -18.12 -21.46 -20.28
CA MET A 1 -18.10 -21.12 -18.84
C MET A 1 -17.40 -19.78 -18.71
N GLY A 2 -18.08 -18.79 -18.14
CA GLY A 2 -17.70 -17.39 -18.20
C GLY A 2 -16.39 -17.10 -17.48
N CYS A 3 -15.33 -16.85 -18.23
CA CYS A 3 -14.10 -16.29 -17.71
C CYS A 3 -14.41 -14.85 -17.29
N ILE A 4 -14.39 -14.58 -15.99
CA ILE A 4 -14.36 -13.22 -15.49
C ILE A 4 -13.08 -12.59 -16.05
N ARG A 5 -13.21 -11.52 -16.83
CA ARG A 5 -12.04 -10.77 -17.32
C ARG A 5 -11.46 -9.99 -16.14
N VAL A 6 -10.50 -10.61 -15.45
CA VAL A 6 -9.84 -10.06 -14.26
C VAL A 6 -9.35 -8.64 -14.52
N GLU A 7 -8.74 -8.40 -15.68
CA GLU A 7 -8.28 -7.08 -16.15
C GLU A 7 -9.35 -5.98 -16.11
N LYS A 8 -10.60 -6.30 -16.49
CA LYS A 8 -11.68 -5.32 -16.45
C LYS A 8 -12.08 -5.00 -15.01
N ILE A 9 -12.05 -6.00 -14.11
CA ILE A 9 -12.44 -5.82 -12.72
C ILE A 9 -11.37 -5.04 -11.94
N THR A 10 -10.08 -5.31 -12.18
CA THR A 10 -8.99 -4.57 -11.54
C THR A 10 -9.03 -3.09 -11.87
N ALA A 11 -9.40 -2.71 -13.11
CA ALA A 11 -9.63 -1.31 -13.46
C ALA A 11 -10.78 -0.66 -12.66
N TYR A 12 -11.91 -1.36 -12.47
CA TYR A 12 -13.02 -0.85 -11.66
C TYR A 12 -12.72 -0.80 -10.16
N LEU A 13 -11.72 -1.56 -9.69
CA LEU A 13 -11.29 -1.54 -8.29
C LEU A 13 -10.50 -0.28 -7.93
N CYS A 14 -9.89 0.40 -8.90
CA CYS A 14 -8.97 1.50 -8.65
C CYS A 14 -9.63 2.65 -7.89
N ASP A 15 -10.79 3.14 -8.36
CA ASP A 15 -11.47 4.28 -7.73
C ASP A 15 -11.99 3.97 -6.31
N PRO A 16 -12.67 2.82 -6.06
CA PRO A 16 -13.01 2.40 -4.71
C PRO A 16 -11.79 2.26 -3.80
N LEU A 17 -10.71 1.63 -4.28
CA LEU A 17 -9.52 1.40 -3.47
C LEU A 17 -8.84 2.71 -3.06
N ARG A 18 -8.77 3.70 -3.95
CA ARG A 18 -8.27 5.05 -3.60
C ARG A 18 -9.09 5.71 -2.49
N LYS A 19 -10.41 5.51 -2.48
CA LYS A 19 -11.27 6.03 -1.41
C LYS A 19 -10.98 5.30 -0.10
N CYS A 20 -10.84 3.98 -0.13
CA CYS A 20 -10.52 3.19 1.06
C CYS A 20 -9.17 3.58 1.69
N LEU A 21 -8.16 3.94 0.89
CA LEU A 21 -6.85 4.42 1.38
C LEU A 21 -6.95 5.78 2.12
N LYS A 22 -8.06 6.51 1.94
CA LYS A 22 -8.33 7.82 2.56
C LYS A 22 -9.56 7.78 3.47
N ASP A 23 -10.03 6.59 3.83
CA ASP A 23 -11.22 6.43 4.68
C ASP A 23 -10.94 6.95 6.09
N GLU A 24 -11.99 7.37 6.81
CA GLU A 24 -11.87 7.83 8.20
C GLU A 24 -11.54 6.65 9.14
N ASP A 25 -12.04 5.45 8.83
CA ASP A 25 -11.82 4.26 9.64
C ASP A 25 -10.42 3.66 9.40
N PRO A 26 -9.56 3.57 10.44
CA PRO A 26 -8.25 2.95 10.34
C PRO A 26 -8.31 1.48 9.88
N TYR A 27 -9.39 0.76 10.19
CA TYR A 27 -9.58 -0.62 9.73
C TYR A 27 -9.71 -0.68 8.20
N VAL A 28 -10.43 0.26 7.60
CA VAL A 28 -10.58 0.34 6.14
C VAL A 28 -9.25 0.69 5.49
N ARG A 29 -8.52 1.68 6.03
CA ARG A 29 -7.20 2.07 5.49
C ARG A 29 -6.18 0.95 5.57
N LYS A 30 -6.06 0.24 6.71
CA LYS A 30 -5.10 -0.86 6.85
C LYS A 30 -5.41 -2.03 5.91
N THR A 31 -6.68 -2.34 5.71
CA THR A 31 -7.09 -3.39 4.76
C THR A 31 -6.87 -2.96 3.31
N ALA A 32 -7.06 -1.68 3.00
CA ALA A 32 -6.75 -1.12 1.69
C ALA A 32 -5.25 -1.21 1.37
N ALA A 33 -4.37 -0.95 2.34
CA ALA A 33 -2.92 -1.10 2.18
C ALA A 33 -2.53 -2.52 1.74
N VAL A 34 -3.04 -3.54 2.44
CA VAL A 34 -2.83 -4.95 2.07
C VAL A 34 -3.42 -5.27 0.69
N CYS A 35 -4.56 -4.67 0.34
CA CYS A 35 -5.17 -4.87 -0.97
C CYS A 35 -4.32 -4.29 -2.11
N VAL A 36 -3.58 -3.20 -1.87
CA VAL A 36 -2.63 -2.65 -2.86
C VAL A 36 -1.50 -3.64 -3.15
N ALA A 37 -0.92 -4.29 -2.13
CA ALA A 37 0.10 -5.32 -2.34
C ALA A 37 -0.44 -6.49 -3.19
N LYS A 38 -1.64 -6.99 -2.87
CA LYS A 38 -2.28 -8.04 -3.68
C LYS A 38 -2.62 -7.61 -5.10
N LEU A 39 -2.99 -6.34 -5.29
CA LEU A 39 -3.24 -5.80 -6.62
C LEU A 39 -1.92 -5.72 -7.42
N HIS A 40 -0.82 -5.38 -6.78
CA HIS A 40 0.51 -5.35 -7.39
C HIS A 40 0.95 -6.75 -7.86
N ASP A 41 0.67 -7.80 -7.08
CA ASP A 41 0.93 -9.19 -7.51
C ASP A 41 0.15 -9.60 -8.77
N ILE A 42 -1.04 -9.02 -8.96
CA ILE A 42 -1.91 -9.30 -10.12
C ILE A 42 -1.50 -8.46 -11.32
N ASP A 43 -1.28 -7.16 -11.10
CA ASP A 43 -0.99 -6.17 -12.13
C ASP A 43 -0.16 -5.01 -11.56
N ALA A 44 1.16 -5.22 -11.49
CA ALA A 44 2.12 -4.23 -11.00
C ALA A 44 2.08 -2.93 -11.80
N GLN A 45 1.92 -3.02 -13.13
CA GLN A 45 1.88 -1.85 -14.01
C GLN A 45 0.68 -0.96 -13.69
N LEU A 46 -0.50 -1.55 -13.48
CA LEU A 46 -1.68 -0.79 -13.08
C LEU A 46 -1.47 -0.06 -11.74
N VAL A 47 -0.80 -0.71 -10.78
CA VAL A 47 -0.50 -0.11 -9.46
C VAL A 47 0.44 1.08 -9.60
N GLU A 48 1.50 0.94 -10.39
CA GLU A 48 2.47 2.00 -10.69
C GLU A 48 1.81 3.17 -11.45
N ASP A 49 1.11 2.90 -12.56
CA ASP A 49 0.48 3.94 -13.40
C ASP A 49 -0.66 4.68 -12.68
N SER A 50 -1.33 3.99 -11.74
CA SER A 50 -2.37 4.60 -10.93
C SER A 50 -1.80 5.43 -9.77
N GLY A 51 -0.50 5.39 -9.49
CA GLY A 51 0.09 6.11 -8.37
C GLY A 51 -0.39 5.59 -7.00
N PHE A 52 -0.62 4.28 -6.90
CA PHE A 52 -0.96 3.65 -5.62
C PHE A 52 0.26 3.54 -4.70
N LEU A 53 1.47 3.52 -5.24
CA LEU A 53 2.69 3.43 -4.45
C LEU A 53 2.91 4.69 -3.60
N GLU A 54 2.59 5.86 -4.14
CA GLU A 54 2.61 7.14 -3.41
C GLU A 54 1.58 7.13 -2.29
N LEU A 55 0.36 6.69 -2.57
CA LEU A 55 -0.69 6.58 -1.55
C LEU A 55 -0.29 5.59 -0.44
N LEU A 56 0.36 4.49 -0.79
CA LEU A 56 0.86 3.52 0.18
C LEU A 56 2.00 4.10 1.02
N ARG A 57 2.90 4.89 0.42
CA ARG A 57 3.95 5.61 1.13
C ARG A 57 3.38 6.66 2.08
N ASP A 58 2.32 7.36 1.69
CA ASP A 58 1.66 8.36 2.53
C ASP A 58 1.11 7.72 3.83
N LEU A 59 0.65 6.46 3.78
CA LEU A 59 0.18 5.73 4.96
C LEU A 59 1.28 5.44 5.99
N LEU A 60 2.57 5.57 5.64
CA LEU A 60 3.66 5.52 6.63
C LEU A 60 3.64 6.71 7.59
N CYS A 61 2.89 7.76 7.26
CA CYS A 61 2.67 8.93 8.11
C CYS A 61 1.27 8.92 8.77
N ASP A 62 0.54 7.80 8.73
CA ASP A 62 -0.77 7.70 9.36
C ASP A 62 -0.68 7.86 10.89
N SER A 63 -1.69 8.49 11.49
CA SER A 63 -1.78 8.64 12.95
C SER A 63 -2.07 7.34 13.69
N ASN A 64 -2.58 6.31 13.00
CA ASN A 64 -2.91 5.03 13.59
C ASN A 64 -1.77 4.02 13.37
N PRO A 65 -1.14 3.49 14.44
CA PRO A 65 -0.01 2.58 14.31
C PRO A 65 -0.33 1.28 13.57
N MET A 66 -1.57 0.77 13.62
CA MET A 66 -1.95 -0.43 12.86
C MET A 66 -1.99 -0.18 11.35
N VAL A 67 -2.34 1.03 10.92
CA VAL A 67 -2.32 1.39 9.49
C VAL A 67 -0.86 1.47 9.01
N VAL A 68 -0.01 2.14 9.79
CA VAL A 68 1.44 2.22 9.51
C VAL A 68 2.05 0.82 9.42
N ALA A 69 1.75 -0.08 10.35
CA ALA A 69 2.26 -1.45 10.35
C ALA A 69 1.87 -2.23 9.07
N ASN A 70 0.60 -2.13 8.64
CA ASN A 70 0.14 -2.79 7.42
C ASN A 70 0.70 -2.13 6.16
N ALA A 71 0.92 -0.81 6.16
CA ALA A 71 1.60 -0.12 5.07
C ALA A 71 3.05 -0.58 4.93
N VAL A 72 3.79 -0.71 6.04
CA VAL A 72 5.16 -1.27 6.02
C VAL A 72 5.19 -2.70 5.50
N ALA A 73 4.28 -3.55 5.96
CA ALA A 73 4.18 -4.92 5.48
C ALA A 73 3.92 -4.99 3.97
N ALA A 74 2.92 -4.23 3.48
CA ALA A 74 2.58 -4.16 2.06
C ALA A 74 3.73 -3.62 1.21
N ILE A 75 4.45 -2.58 1.67
CA ILE A 75 5.62 -2.04 0.98
C ILE A 75 6.75 -3.06 0.92
N SER A 76 6.99 -3.80 2.01
CA SER A 76 8.04 -4.82 2.06
C SER A 76 7.76 -5.94 1.06
N GLU A 77 6.51 -6.41 0.99
CA GLU A 77 6.07 -7.43 0.03
C GLU A 77 6.20 -6.95 -1.42
N ILE A 78 5.85 -5.69 -1.71
CA ILE A 78 6.05 -5.09 -3.04
C ILE A 78 7.54 -4.99 -3.38
N LEU A 79 8.40 -4.60 -2.43
CA LEU A 79 9.84 -4.48 -2.66
C LEU A 79 10.51 -5.83 -2.98
N ASP A 80 10.02 -6.92 -2.39
CA ASP A 80 10.50 -8.28 -2.63
C ASP A 80 10.10 -8.82 -4.02
N THR A 81 8.97 -8.36 -4.56
CA THR A 81 8.40 -8.85 -5.83
C THR A 81 8.66 -7.94 -7.02
N THR A 82 8.79 -6.63 -6.80
CA THR A 82 8.95 -5.65 -7.88
C THR A 82 10.30 -5.76 -8.56
N VAL A 83 10.32 -5.58 -9.89
CA VAL A 83 11.53 -5.49 -10.71
C VAL A 83 11.83 -4.03 -11.11
N SER A 84 10.87 -3.12 -10.88
CA SER A 84 10.94 -1.71 -11.25
C SER A 84 11.85 -0.93 -10.30
N ASP A 85 12.97 -0.40 -10.82
CA ASP A 85 13.87 0.45 -10.03
C ASP A 85 13.22 1.76 -9.60
N ALA A 86 12.26 2.27 -10.39
CA ALA A 86 11.47 3.44 -10.03
C ALA A 86 10.59 3.15 -8.80
N ALA A 87 9.87 2.02 -8.79
CA ALA A 87 9.08 1.59 -7.65
C ALA A 87 9.95 1.39 -6.40
N ARG A 88 11.12 0.73 -6.55
CA ARG A 88 12.07 0.58 -5.43
C ARG A 88 12.56 1.90 -4.88
N SER A 89 12.92 2.85 -5.75
CA SER A 89 13.36 4.18 -5.33
C SER A 89 12.25 4.96 -4.64
N LEU A 90 10.99 4.80 -5.08
CA LEU A 90 9.84 5.47 -4.50
C LEU A 90 9.46 4.87 -3.15
N LEU A 91 9.60 3.56 -2.99
CA LEU A 91 9.28 2.85 -1.75
C LEU A 91 10.46 2.76 -0.77
N ALA A 92 11.64 3.23 -1.16
CA ALA A 92 12.81 3.24 -0.29
C ALA A 92 12.55 4.04 0.99
N PHE A 93 12.83 3.41 2.13
CA PHE A 93 12.75 4.06 3.42
C PHE A 93 13.88 5.08 3.59
N ASP A 94 13.53 6.34 3.84
CA ASP A 94 14.48 7.40 4.15
C ASP A 94 14.65 7.58 5.67
N GLY A 95 15.68 8.32 6.09
CA GLY A 95 15.94 8.57 7.52
C GLY A 95 14.74 9.13 8.30
N PRO A 96 13.99 10.12 7.75
CA PRO A 96 12.74 10.59 8.36
C PRO A 96 11.68 9.51 8.56
N VAL A 97 11.44 8.67 7.55
CA VAL A 97 10.47 7.57 7.64
C VAL A 97 10.92 6.53 8.66
N ILE A 98 12.20 6.16 8.68
CA ILE A 98 12.75 5.22 9.68
C ILE A 98 12.54 5.76 11.10
N ASN A 99 12.80 7.05 11.35
CA ASN A 99 12.55 7.64 12.67
C ASN A 99 11.07 7.59 13.06
N LYS A 100 10.15 7.84 12.13
CA LYS A 100 8.71 7.71 12.38
C LYS A 100 8.30 6.28 12.69
N LEU A 101 8.87 5.30 11.98
CA LEU A 101 8.63 3.88 12.24
C LEU A 101 9.13 3.47 13.62
N LEU A 102 10.29 3.97 14.05
CA LEU A 102 10.81 3.75 15.40
C LEU A 102 9.90 4.34 16.49
N THR A 103 9.31 5.51 16.24
CA THR A 103 8.30 6.10 17.14
C THR A 103 7.02 5.25 17.17
N ALA A 104 6.49 4.87 16.00
CA ALA A 104 5.30 4.03 15.91
C ALA A 104 5.50 2.67 16.58
N LEU A 105 6.69 2.07 16.48
CA LEU A 105 7.08 0.84 17.19
C LEU A 105 7.01 0.97 18.71
N ASN A 106 7.38 2.14 19.27
CA ASN A 106 7.26 2.39 20.71
C ASN A 106 5.79 2.62 21.15
N GLU A 107 4.93 3.05 20.24
CA GLU A 107 3.50 3.29 20.49
C GLU A 107 2.63 2.05 20.21
N CYS A 108 3.15 1.07 19.48
CA CYS A 108 2.55 -0.25 19.28
C CYS A 108 2.70 -1.10 20.56
N THR A 109 1.81 -0.92 21.52
CA THR A 109 1.53 -1.96 22.53
C THR A 109 0.44 -2.88 21.99
N GLU A 110 0.78 -4.15 21.74
CA GLU A 110 -0.23 -5.23 21.70
C GLU A 110 -0.91 -5.39 23.07
#